data_AF-A0A6P0ZAM0-F1
#
_entry.id   AF-A0A6P0ZAM0-F1
#
_cell.length_a   1.000
_cell.length_b   1.000
_cell.length_c   1.000
_cell.angle_alpha   90.00
_cell.angle_beta   90.00
_cell.angle_gamma   90.00
#
_symmetry.space_group_name_H-M   'P 1'
#
loop_
_entity.id
_entity.type
_entity.pdbx_description
1 polymer ?
#
loop_
_entity_poly.entity_id
_entity_poly.type
_entity_poly.pdbx_seq_one_letter_code
_entity_poly.pdbx_strand_id
1 'polypeptide(L)'
;MGKRCGLQYAWIFTYPDTGIVSGELHIPMGQEVKLNITATDVLHAFWMPEFRIKQDAIPGRTAQMRFTATRVGQYPIICAELCGSYHGSMKSQIFVHTPEDYQQWIQEQQIASTDNLEQAVAANPAELSDQEFLAPYGSEMGVDAQTIEHLHASHENITEFSATSN
;
A
#
# COMPACT_ATOMS: atom_id res chain seq x y z
N MET A 1 -13.16 -19.82 1.50
CA MET A 1 -14.47 -19.15 1.74
C MET A 1 -14.44 -17.63 1.36
N GLY A 2 -14.70 -17.29 0.09
CA GLY A 2 -14.14 -16.11 -0.63
C GLY A 2 -14.31 -14.66 -0.10
N LYS A 3 -13.17 -13.94 -0.15
CA LYS A 3 -12.83 -12.63 -0.76
C LYS A 3 -13.99 -11.70 -1.10
N ARG A 4 -14.08 -10.51 -0.44
CA ARG A 4 -15.23 -9.60 -0.52
C ARG A 4 -14.86 -8.11 -0.70
N CYS A 5 -15.79 -7.42 -1.39
CA CYS A 5 -16.08 -5.97 -1.44
C CYS A 5 -15.52 -5.21 -2.66
N GLY A 6 -16.41 -4.87 -3.60
CA GLY A 6 -16.25 -3.67 -4.43
C GLY A 6 -16.83 -2.46 -3.72
N LEU A 7 -16.07 -1.36 -3.71
CA LEU A 7 -16.49 -0.05 -3.22
C LEU A 7 -16.07 1.02 -4.24
N GLN A 8 -16.64 2.21 -4.18
CA GLN A 8 -16.17 3.37 -4.93
C GLN A 8 -14.78 3.77 -4.41
N TYR A 9 -13.68 3.60 -5.14
CA TYR A 9 -13.51 3.00 -6.48
C TYR A 9 -12.38 1.96 -6.45
N ALA A 10 -12.52 0.97 -5.56
CA ALA A 10 -11.54 -0.06 -5.29
C ALA A 10 -12.16 -1.46 -5.19
N TRP A 11 -11.36 -2.47 -5.47
CA TRP A 11 -11.65 -3.87 -5.20
C TRP A 11 -10.83 -4.35 -4.01
N ILE A 12 -11.49 -4.98 -3.04
CA ILE A 12 -10.85 -5.55 -1.85
C ILE A 12 -11.01 -7.07 -1.88
N PHE A 13 -9.93 -7.78 -1.55
CA PHE A 13 -9.87 -9.23 -1.54
C PHE A 13 -9.47 -9.74 -0.17
N THR A 14 -10.35 -10.52 0.45
CA THR A 14 -10.15 -11.13 1.78
C THR A 14 -9.90 -12.64 1.69
N TYR A 15 -8.78 -13.12 2.22
CA TYR A 15 -8.40 -14.52 2.22
C TYR A 15 -8.82 -15.09 3.57
N PRO A 16 -9.99 -15.75 3.68
CA PRO A 16 -10.58 -16.14 4.96
C PRO A 16 -9.70 -17.09 5.78
N ASP A 17 -8.96 -17.96 5.08
CA ASP A 17 -8.22 -19.07 5.69
C ASP A 17 -6.90 -18.55 6.29
N THR A 18 -6.40 -17.42 5.79
CA THR A 18 -5.13 -16.80 6.22
C THR A 18 -5.32 -15.45 6.92
N GLY A 19 -6.51 -14.84 6.84
CA GLY A 19 -6.81 -13.51 7.38
C GLY A 19 -6.35 -12.33 6.51
N ILE A 20 -5.64 -12.58 5.40
CA ILE A 20 -5.06 -11.51 4.57
C ILE A 20 -6.15 -10.66 3.92
N VAL A 21 -5.93 -9.35 3.86
CA VAL A 21 -6.76 -8.39 3.10
C VAL A 21 -5.84 -7.65 2.12
N SER A 22 -6.18 -7.65 0.83
CA SER A 22 -5.37 -7.03 -0.22
C SER A 22 -6.24 -6.26 -1.23
N GLY A 23 -5.66 -5.23 -1.84
CA GLY A 23 -6.23 -4.54 -3.00
C GLY A 23 -5.99 -5.26 -4.33
N GLU A 24 -5.25 -6.38 -4.31
CA GLU A 24 -4.88 -7.19 -5.46
C GLU A 24 -5.28 -8.66 -5.25
N LEU A 25 -5.61 -9.35 -6.33
CA LEU A 25 -6.06 -10.73 -6.31
C LEU A 25 -4.89 -11.68 -6.62
N HIS A 26 -4.29 -12.25 -5.58
CA HIS A 26 -3.27 -13.30 -5.70
C HIS A 26 -3.94 -14.67 -5.68
N ILE A 27 -3.58 -15.52 -6.65
CA ILE A 27 -4.07 -16.89 -6.76
C ILE A 27 -2.96 -17.84 -7.27
N PRO A 28 -3.00 -19.13 -6.90
CA PRO A 28 -2.11 -20.13 -7.46
C PRO A 28 -2.62 -20.63 -8.83
N MET A 29 -1.70 -20.85 -9.77
CA MET A 29 -1.99 -21.50 -11.05
C MET A 29 -2.46 -22.94 -10.84
N GLY A 30 -3.38 -23.40 -11.70
CA GLY A 30 -3.83 -24.80 -11.75
C GLY A 30 -4.83 -25.20 -10.67
N GLN A 31 -5.21 -24.30 -9.76
CA GLN A 31 -6.22 -24.56 -8.73
C GLN A 31 -7.52 -23.81 -9.04
N GLU A 32 -8.66 -24.44 -8.72
CA GLU A 32 -9.96 -23.78 -8.84
C GLU A 32 -10.10 -22.70 -7.77
N VAL A 33 -10.33 -21.47 -8.20
CA VAL A 33 -10.59 -20.31 -7.35
C VAL A 33 -12.09 -20.07 -7.29
N LYS A 34 -12.64 -20.03 -6.07
CA LYS A 34 -14.01 -19.57 -5.80
C LYS A 34 -13.99 -18.13 -5.28
N LEU A 35 -14.61 -17.21 -6.01
CA LEU A 35 -14.86 -15.84 -5.56
C LEU A 35 -16.32 -15.64 -5.19
N ASN A 36 -16.55 -14.93 -4.09
CA ASN A 36 -17.87 -14.47 -3.64
C ASN A 36 -17.91 -12.95 -3.78
N ILE A 37 -18.65 -12.44 -4.75
CA ILE A 37 -18.61 -11.02 -5.11
C ILE A 37 -19.86 -10.32 -4.57
N THR A 38 -19.64 -9.18 -3.94
CA THR A 38 -20.69 -8.26 -3.47
C THR A 38 -20.14 -6.84 -3.43
N ALA A 39 -21.02 -5.86 -3.29
CA ALA A 39 -20.68 -4.45 -3.17
C ALA A 39 -21.20 -3.86 -1.86
N THR A 40 -20.56 -2.81 -1.36
CA THR A 40 -20.98 -2.13 -0.11
C THR A 40 -21.77 -0.85 -0.37
N ASP A 41 -21.75 -0.32 -1.58
CA ASP A 41 -22.32 0.99 -1.93
C ASP A 41 -23.29 0.91 -3.12
N VAL A 42 -22.79 0.96 -4.35
CA VAL A 42 -23.55 0.97 -5.60
C VAL A 42 -23.32 -0.31 -6.39
N LEU A 43 -23.98 -0.45 -7.54
CA LEU A 43 -23.72 -1.56 -8.45
C LEU A 43 -22.35 -1.38 -9.11
N HIS A 44 -21.57 -2.44 -9.11
CA HIS A 44 -20.33 -2.55 -9.88
C HIS A 44 -20.37 -3.79 -10.76
N ALA A 45 -19.45 -3.92 -11.71
CA ALA A 45 -19.24 -5.17 -12.43
C ALA A 45 -17.77 -5.56 -12.41
N PHE A 46 -17.45 -6.65 -11.71
CA PHE A 46 -16.12 -7.20 -11.65
C PHE A 46 -15.80 -7.88 -12.99
N TRP A 47 -14.81 -7.38 -13.71
CA TRP A 47 -14.44 -7.93 -15.02
C TRP A 47 -12.96 -8.25 -15.11
N MET A 48 -12.66 -9.48 -15.54
CA MET A 48 -11.33 -9.96 -15.90
C MET A 48 -11.31 -10.25 -17.41
N PRO A 49 -10.86 -9.31 -18.27
CA PRO A 49 -10.97 -9.42 -19.72
C PRO A 49 -10.28 -10.68 -20.30
N GLU A 50 -9.09 -11.00 -19.83
CA GLU A 50 -8.27 -12.12 -20.31
C GLU A 50 -8.84 -13.48 -19.91
N PHE A 51 -9.58 -13.51 -18.81
CA PHE A 51 -10.32 -14.69 -18.36
C PHE A 51 -11.70 -14.78 -19.06
N ARG A 52 -12.14 -13.69 -19.70
CA ARG A 52 -13.49 -13.53 -20.28
C ARG A 52 -14.62 -13.77 -19.28
N ILE A 53 -14.38 -13.42 -18.02
CA ILE A 53 -15.36 -13.57 -16.94
C ILE A 53 -15.72 -12.21 -16.39
N LYS A 54 -17.03 -11.92 -16.38
CA LYS A 54 -17.63 -10.75 -15.76
C LYS A 54 -18.71 -11.19 -14.79
N GLN A 55 -18.77 -10.55 -13.62
CA GLN A 55 -19.82 -10.78 -12.64
C GLN A 55 -20.20 -9.46 -11.98
N ASP A 56 -21.50 -9.16 -11.97
CA ASP A 56 -22.02 -7.97 -11.32
C ASP A 56 -21.94 -8.12 -9.79
N ALA A 57 -21.49 -7.06 -9.12
CA ALA A 57 -21.39 -6.91 -7.68
C ALA A 57 -22.54 -6.01 -7.21
N ILE A 58 -23.53 -6.62 -6.56
CA ILE A 58 -24.78 -5.95 -6.20
C ILE A 58 -24.87 -5.82 -4.68
N PRO A 59 -25.12 -4.61 -4.13
CA PRO A 59 -25.31 -4.44 -2.70
C PRO A 59 -26.42 -5.32 -2.15
N GLY A 60 -26.16 -5.97 -1.00
CA GLY A 60 -27.11 -6.87 -0.35
C GLY A 60 -27.29 -8.24 -1.04
N ARG A 61 -26.55 -8.52 -2.12
CA ARG A 61 -26.54 -9.84 -2.78
C ARG A 61 -25.12 -10.33 -2.98
N THR A 62 -24.90 -11.63 -2.76
CA THR A 62 -23.61 -12.26 -3.00
C THR A 62 -23.72 -13.12 -4.25
N ALA A 63 -23.00 -12.74 -5.30
CA ALA A 63 -22.78 -13.57 -6.47
C ALA A 63 -21.60 -14.51 -6.24
N GLN A 64 -21.58 -15.65 -6.92
CA GLN A 64 -20.47 -16.59 -6.84
C GLN A 64 -19.94 -16.88 -8.24
N MET A 65 -18.62 -16.88 -8.40
CA MET A 65 -17.95 -17.33 -9.61
C MET A 65 -16.81 -18.29 -9.29
N ARG A 66 -16.52 -19.18 -10.24
CA ARG A 66 -15.43 -20.16 -10.16
C ARG A 66 -14.63 -20.13 -11.45
N PHE A 67 -13.31 -20.23 -11.34
CA PHE A 67 -12.41 -20.31 -12.48
C PHE A 67 -11.07 -20.91 -12.08
N THR A 68 -10.32 -21.37 -13.06
CA THR A 68 -8.97 -21.91 -12.87
C THR A 68 -8.02 -21.14 -13.77
N ALA A 69 -6.98 -20.53 -13.19
CA ALA A 69 -5.95 -19.86 -13.97
C ALA A 69 -4.91 -20.88 -14.45
N THR A 70 -4.58 -20.86 -15.75
CA THR A 70 -3.68 -21.83 -16.39
C THR A 70 -2.32 -21.27 -16.80
N ARG A 71 -2.12 -19.95 -16.61
CA ARG A 71 -0.90 -19.25 -17.02
C ARG A 71 -0.50 -18.23 -15.96
N VAL A 72 0.72 -18.37 -15.44
CA VAL A 72 1.37 -17.38 -14.57
C VAL A 72 1.41 -16.03 -15.27
N GLY A 73 1.19 -14.95 -14.51
CA GLY A 73 1.21 -13.59 -15.03
C GLY A 73 0.38 -12.62 -14.20
N GLN A 74 0.37 -11.38 -14.67
CA GLN A 74 -0.42 -10.28 -14.11
C GLN A 74 -1.48 -9.88 -15.13
N TYR A 75 -2.73 -9.77 -14.69
CA TYR A 75 -3.83 -9.39 -15.57
C TYR A 75 -4.70 -8.31 -14.93
N PRO A 76 -5.29 -7.40 -15.72
CA PRO A 76 -6.14 -6.34 -15.19
C PRO A 76 -7.47 -6.88 -14.67
N ILE A 77 -7.94 -6.26 -13.60
CA ILE A 77 -9.32 -6.30 -13.14
C ILE A 77 -9.87 -4.89 -13.31
N ILE A 78 -11.04 -4.76 -13.95
CA ILE A 78 -11.67 -3.45 -14.17
C ILE A 78 -13.13 -3.48 -13.77
N CYS A 79 -13.65 -2.33 -13.34
CA CYS A 79 -15.09 -2.16 -13.22
C CYS A 79 -15.72 -1.98 -14.61
N ALA A 80 -16.75 -2.75 -14.91
CA ALA A 80 -17.47 -2.74 -16.19
C ALA A 80 -18.92 -2.22 -16.07
N GLU A 81 -19.27 -1.61 -14.95
CA GLU A 81 -20.55 -0.93 -14.71
C GLU A 81 -20.27 0.50 -14.27
N LEU A 82 -20.95 1.49 -14.85
CA LEU A 82 -20.80 2.90 -14.48
C LEU A 82 -21.18 3.11 -13.00
N CYS A 83 -20.16 3.15 -12.14
CA CYS A 83 -20.32 3.21 -10.69
C CYS A 83 -20.04 4.61 -10.10
N GLY A 84 -19.87 5.64 -10.93
CA GLY A 84 -19.69 7.04 -10.50
C GLY A 84 -18.56 7.78 -11.23
N SER A 85 -18.23 8.98 -10.76
CA SER A 85 -17.30 9.91 -11.42
C SER A 85 -15.89 9.36 -11.65
N TYR A 86 -15.43 8.44 -10.80
CA TYR A 86 -14.10 7.84 -10.89
C TYR A 86 -14.13 6.39 -11.43
N HIS A 87 -15.25 6.00 -12.06
CA HIS A 87 -15.45 4.66 -12.63
C HIS A 87 -14.29 4.19 -13.53
N GLY A 88 -13.80 5.07 -14.41
CA GLY A 88 -12.71 4.74 -15.34
C GLY A 88 -11.37 4.41 -14.67
N SER A 89 -11.21 4.78 -13.40
CA SER A 89 -10.01 4.48 -12.59
C SER A 89 -10.21 3.32 -11.62
N MET A 90 -11.43 2.75 -11.54
CA MET A 90 -11.72 1.60 -10.69
C MET A 90 -11.11 0.32 -11.27
N LYS A 91 -9.83 0.10 -10.96
CA LYS A 91 -9.02 -0.99 -11.47
C LYS A 91 -8.29 -1.71 -10.33
N SER A 92 -7.91 -2.94 -10.57
CA SER A 92 -7.05 -3.76 -9.71
C SER A 92 -6.28 -4.75 -10.61
N GLN A 93 -5.53 -5.65 -10.01
CA GLN A 93 -4.73 -6.66 -10.70
C GLN A 93 -4.99 -8.03 -10.10
N ILE A 94 -4.94 -9.05 -10.96
CA ILE A 94 -4.82 -10.45 -10.58
C ILE A 94 -3.39 -10.91 -10.84
N PHE A 95 -2.76 -11.46 -9.81
CA PHE A 95 -1.47 -12.12 -9.88
C PHE A 95 -1.69 -13.63 -9.83
N VAL A 96 -1.36 -14.29 -10.93
CA VAL A 96 -1.34 -15.75 -11.02
C VAL A 96 0.08 -16.21 -10.76
N HIS A 97 0.28 -16.86 -9.63
CA HIS A 97 1.57 -17.35 -9.15
C HIS A 97 1.77 -18.82 -9.49
N THR A 98 3.03 -19.28 -9.47
CA THR A 98 3.28 -20.71 -9.27
C THR A 98 2.76 -21.12 -7.88
N PRO A 99 2.46 -22.40 -7.64
CA PRO A 99 2.07 -22.86 -6.30
C PRO A 99 3.09 -22.48 -5.22
N GLU A 100 4.38 -22.54 -5.54
CA GLU A 100 5.49 -22.20 -4.66
C GLU A 100 5.50 -20.70 -4.32
N ASP A 101 5.48 -19.84 -5.34
CA ASP A 101 5.49 -18.37 -5.17
C ASP A 101 4.23 -17.90 -4.42
N TYR A 102 3.09 -18.56 -4.63
CA TYR A 102 1.86 -18.24 -3.89
C TYR A 102 2.01 -18.53 -2.40
N GLN A 103 2.62 -19.65 -2.02
CA GLN A 103 2.87 -19.98 -0.62
C GLN A 103 3.85 -19.00 0.02
N GLN A 104 4.90 -18.60 -0.71
CA GLN A 104 5.81 -17.56 -0.26
C GLN A 104 5.08 -16.24 -0.02
N TRP A 105 4.25 -15.80 -0.97
CA TRP A 105 3.45 -14.59 -0.84
C TRP A 105 2.53 -14.64 0.40
N ILE A 106 1.86 -15.77 0.66
CA ILE A 106 1.03 -15.93 1.86
C ILE A 106 1.85 -15.72 3.14
N GLN A 107 3.04 -16.33 3.22
CA GLN A 107 3.92 -16.21 4.39
C GLN A 107 4.36 -14.76 4.60
N GLU A 108 4.80 -14.08 3.55
CA GLU A 108 5.22 -12.68 3.60
C GLU A 108 4.09 -11.77 4.09
N GLN A 109 2.86 -11.96 3.58
CA GLN A 109 1.72 -11.15 4.01
C GLN A 109 1.31 -11.41 5.46
N GLN A 110 1.42 -12.66 5.94
CA GLN A 110 1.12 -12.99 7.34
C GLN A 110 2.15 -12.39 8.30
N ILE A 111 3.44 -12.41 7.92
CA ILE A 111 4.51 -11.75 8.69
C ILE A 111 4.25 -10.23 8.74
N ALA A 112 4.01 -9.60 7.59
CA ALA A 112 3.72 -8.17 7.51
C ALA A 112 2.45 -7.76 8.29
N SER A 113 1.48 -8.66 8.42
CA SER A 113 0.27 -8.43 9.23
C SER A 113 0.50 -8.61 10.73
N THR A 114 1.59 -9.27 11.13
CA THR A 114 1.94 -9.59 12.53
C THR A 114 2.99 -8.63 13.10
N ASP A 115 3.87 -8.08 12.27
CA ASP A 115 4.85 -7.08 12.71
C ASP A 115 4.16 -5.83 13.27
N ASN A 116 4.61 -5.42 14.45
CA ASN A 116 4.00 -4.37 15.26
C ASN A 116 3.76 -3.08 14.46
N LEU A 117 2.49 -2.63 14.45
CA LEU A 117 2.08 -1.30 13.99
C LEU A 117 2.87 -0.14 14.65
N GLU A 118 3.58 -0.41 15.75
CA GLU A 118 4.49 0.52 16.42
C GLU A 118 5.72 0.92 15.58
N GLN A 119 6.10 0.16 14.56
CA GLN A 119 7.21 0.51 13.67
C GLN A 119 6.78 1.23 12.39
N ALA A 120 5.49 1.19 12.06
CA ALA A 120 4.91 1.98 10.98
C ALA A 120 4.37 3.33 11.50
N VAL A 121 5.18 4.04 12.28
CA VAL A 121 4.90 5.46 12.54
C VAL A 121 5.29 6.20 11.27
N ALA A 122 4.31 6.67 10.51
CA ALA A 122 4.54 7.80 9.62
C ALA A 122 5.05 8.93 10.51
N ALA A 123 6.37 9.15 10.55
CA ALA A 123 6.96 10.21 11.35
C ALA A 123 6.31 11.51 10.90
N ASN A 124 5.44 12.07 11.74
CA ASN A 124 4.87 13.39 11.49
C ASN A 124 6.02 14.38 11.65
N PRO A 125 6.52 15.02 10.57
CA PRO A 125 7.68 15.89 10.69
C PRO A 125 7.43 17.09 11.61
N ALA A 126 6.16 17.42 11.87
CA ALA A 126 5.76 18.48 12.78
C ALA A 126 5.94 18.14 14.27
N GLU A 127 6.15 16.86 14.61
CA GLU A 127 6.36 16.39 15.99
C GLU A 127 7.84 16.10 16.30
N LEU A 128 8.70 16.12 15.27
CA LEU A 128 10.14 15.96 15.44
C LEU A 128 10.76 17.25 15.98
N SER A 129 11.78 17.11 16.84
CA SER A 129 12.65 18.26 17.13
C SER A 129 13.42 18.68 15.89
N ASP A 130 13.86 19.95 15.82
CA ASP A 130 14.69 20.46 14.72
C ASP A 130 15.92 19.58 14.48
N GLN A 131 16.51 19.03 15.54
CA GLN A 131 17.66 18.13 15.46
C GLN A 131 17.32 16.80 14.80
N GLU A 132 16.21 16.17 15.19
CA GLU A 132 15.77 14.88 14.64
C GLU A 132 15.31 15.03 13.19
N PHE A 133 14.66 16.16 12.85
CA PHE A 133 14.25 16.48 11.50
C PHE A 133 15.45 16.70 10.57
N LEU A 134 16.52 17.33 11.06
CA LEU A 134 17.71 17.68 10.28
C LEU A 134 18.79 16.57 10.25
N ALA A 135 18.74 15.60 11.15
CA ALA A 135 19.73 14.50 11.24
C ALA A 135 20.01 13.76 9.92
N PRO A 136 19.01 13.47 9.05
CA PRO A 136 19.26 12.83 7.75
C PRO A 136 20.03 13.75 6.79
N TYR A 137 19.79 15.06 6.85
CA TYR A 137 20.34 16.05 5.93
C TYR A 137 21.71 16.59 6.35
N GLY A 138 22.03 16.57 7.64
CA GLY A 138 23.34 17.00 8.16
C GLY A 138 24.50 16.21 7.56
N SER A 139 24.28 14.90 7.34
CA SER A 139 25.26 14.00 6.73
C SER A 139 25.58 14.37 5.28
N GLU A 140 24.58 14.79 4.50
CA GLU A 140 24.74 15.21 3.10
C GLU A 140 25.37 16.60 2.96
N MET A 141 25.13 17.47 3.94
CA MET A 141 25.71 18.81 3.99
C MET A 141 27.13 18.86 4.58
N GLY A 142 27.69 17.72 5.00
CA GLY A 142 29.00 17.65 5.65
C GLY A 142 29.02 18.31 7.04
N VAL A 143 27.85 18.46 7.66
CA VAL A 143 27.70 18.99 9.02
C VAL A 143 27.62 17.80 9.95
N ASP A 144 28.79 17.36 10.43
CA ASP A 144 28.89 16.32 11.43
C ASP A 144 28.83 16.88 12.87
N ALA A 145 28.65 16.00 13.84
CA ALA A 145 28.58 16.37 15.25
C ALA A 145 29.82 17.14 15.73
N GLN A 146 31.00 16.86 15.14
CA GLN A 146 32.26 17.54 15.47
C GLN A 146 32.26 18.98 14.95
N THR A 147 31.73 19.20 13.75
CA THR A 147 31.58 20.51 13.10
C THR A 147 30.67 21.42 13.92
N ILE A 148 29.59 20.87 14.49
CA ILE A 148 28.69 21.60 15.40
C ILE A 148 29.38 21.95 16.72
N GLU A 149 30.16 21.02 17.27
CA GLU A 149 30.91 21.22 18.53
C GLU A 149 31.92 22.37 18.41
N HIS A 150 32.50 22.56 17.23
CA HIS A 150 33.44 23.65 16.94
C HIS A 150 32.79 25.03 16.73
N LEU A 151 31.50 25.10 16.37
CA LEU A 151 30.82 26.38 16.16
C LEU A 151 30.57 27.17 17.46
N HIS A 152 30.44 26.48 18.60
CA HIS A 152 30.23 27.12 19.90
C HIS A 152 31.46 27.87 20.45
N ALA A 153 32.67 27.52 20.00
CA ALA A 153 33.91 28.14 20.51
C ALA A 153 34.18 29.55 19.95
N SER A 154 33.48 29.95 18.87
CA SER A 154 33.75 31.21 18.15
C SER A 154 32.92 32.43 18.58
N HIS A 155 32.06 32.33 19.60
CA HIS A 155 31.18 33.43 20.00
C HIS A 155 31.55 34.17 21.30
N GLU A 156 32.63 33.78 21.99
CA GLU A 156 33.01 34.46 23.25
C GLU A 156 34.12 35.51 23.13
N ASN A 157 34.65 35.81 21.94
CA ASN A 157 35.85 36.69 21.82
C ASN A 157 35.69 37.94 20.92
N ILE A 158 34.47 38.42 20.67
CA ILE A 158 34.24 39.67 19.90
C ILE A 158 33.57 40.73 20.78
N THR A 159 34.24 41.15 21.84
CA THR A 159 33.89 42.39 22.58
C THR A 159 35.16 43.13 22.98
N GLU A 160 35.89 43.68 22.01
CA GLU A 160 36.79 44.82 22.25
C GLU A 160 37.24 45.42 20.90
N PHE A 161 36.52 46.42 20.40
CA PHE A 161 37.12 47.41 19.51
C PHE A 161 36.59 48.80 19.87
N SER A 162 37.47 49.53 20.56
CA SER A 162 37.27 50.88 21.07
C SER A 162 37.01 51.86 19.93
N ALA A 163 35.94 52.65 20.05
CA ALA A 163 35.68 53.78 19.18
C ALA A 163 36.42 55.01 19.73
N THR A 164 37.50 55.43 19.08
CA THR A 164 38.10 56.74 19.28
C THR A 164 37.83 57.67 18.09
N SER A 165 37.28 58.85 18.45
CA SER A 165 37.33 60.16 17.80
C SER A 165 36.44 60.45 16.59
N ASN A 166 35.45 61.34 16.81
CA ASN A 166 35.67 62.78 16.63
C ASN A 166 34.85 63.60 17.64
#